data_AF-A0A3D0DFE4-F1
#
_entry.id   AF-A0A3D0DFE4-F1
#
_cell.length_a   1.000
_cell.length_b   1.000
_cell.length_c   1.000
_cell.angle_alpha   90.00
_cell.angle_beta   90.00
_cell.angle_gamma   90.00
#
_symmetry.space_group_name_H-M   'P 1'
#
loop_
_entity.id
_entity.type
_entity.pdbx_description
1 polymer ?
#
loop_
_entity_poly.entity_id
_entity_poly.type
_entity_poly.pdbx_seq_one_letter_code
_entity_poly.pdbx_strand_id
1 'polypeptide(L)' 'MLCAHWDSRPRADQDHDSSFAGQPILGANDGASGTAILLELGRLFKETPPPIGVDIVLFDGEDYGFSGQEKGWFLGSA' A
#
# COMPACT_ATOMS: atom_id res chain seq x y z
N MET A 1 7.21 12.40 8.61
CA MET A 1 7.00 11.46 7.49
C MET A 1 5.70 10.70 7.71
N LEU A 2 4.89 10.60 6.68
CA LEU A 2 3.68 9.78 6.60
C LEU A 2 3.84 8.84 5.40
N CYS A 3 3.44 7.57 5.54
CA CYS A 3 3.65 6.60 4.48
C CYS A 3 2.54 5.54 4.42
N ALA A 4 2.39 4.97 3.23
CA ALA A 4 1.55 3.82 2.92
C ALA A 4 2.21 3.06 1.77
N HIS A 5 1.86 1.80 1.57
CA HIS A 5 2.14 1.12 0.31
C HIS A 5 1.01 1.40 -0.68
N TRP A 6 1.30 1.33 -1.99
CA TRP A 6 0.31 1.55 -3.05
C TRP A 6 0.15 0.35 -3.98
N ASP A 7 1.05 -0.63 -3.93
CA ASP A 7 0.94 -1.86 -4.69
C ASP A 7 -0.20 -2.75 -4.18
N SER A 8 -0.61 -3.70 -5.01
CA SER A 8 -1.65 -4.67 -4.67
C SER A 8 -1.15 -6.09 -4.89
N ARG A 9 -1.54 -7.00 -4.01
CA ARG A 9 -1.19 -8.41 -4.13
C ARG A 9 -1.52 -8.97 -5.52
N PRO A 10 -0.58 -9.65 -6.19
CA PRO A 10 -0.86 -10.31 -7.46
C PRO A 10 -1.71 -11.59 -7.33
N ARG A 11 -2.08 -11.99 -6.09
CA ARG A 11 -2.65 -13.30 -5.76
C ARG A 11 -3.65 -13.18 -4.63
N ALA A 12 -4.85 -13.73 -4.81
CA ALA A 12 -5.87 -13.87 -3.77
C ALA A 12 -5.66 -15.18 -2.99
N ASP A 13 -4.47 -15.38 -2.43
CA ASP A 13 -4.04 -16.64 -1.80
C ASP A 13 -4.82 -17.03 -0.53
N GLN A 14 -5.66 -16.12 -0.02
CA GLN A 14 -6.59 -16.35 1.07
C GLN A 14 -8.07 -16.38 0.63
N ASP A 15 -8.36 -16.39 -0.67
CA ASP A 15 -9.74 -16.51 -1.16
C ASP A 15 -10.35 -17.86 -0.75
N HIS A 16 -11.62 -17.84 -0.36
CA HIS A 16 -12.34 -19.06 0.01
C HIS A 16 -12.53 -20.00 -1.18
N ASP A 17 -12.66 -19.44 -2.39
CA ASP A 17 -12.68 -20.22 -3.62
C ASP A 17 -11.27 -20.28 -4.23
N SER A 18 -10.63 -21.44 -4.08
CA SER A 18 -9.29 -21.71 -4.57
C SER A 18 -9.08 -21.48 -6.07
N SER A 19 -10.14 -21.39 -6.88
CA SER A 19 -10.02 -21.02 -8.29
C SER A 19 -9.54 -19.57 -8.51
N PHE A 20 -9.68 -18.71 -7.50
CA PHE A 20 -9.18 -17.32 -7.51
C PHE A 20 -7.77 -17.16 -6.94
N ALA A 21 -7.16 -18.18 -6.35
CA ALA A 21 -5.89 -18.04 -5.61
C ALA A 21 -4.74 -17.43 -6.43
N GLY A 22 -4.74 -17.63 -7.75
CA GLY A 22 -3.74 -17.06 -8.67
C GLY A 22 -4.12 -15.71 -9.30
N GLN A 23 -5.27 -15.14 -8.96
CA GLN A 23 -5.77 -13.88 -9.51
C GLN A 23 -5.37 -12.69 -8.63
N PRO A 24 -5.13 -11.50 -9.22
CA PRO A 24 -4.84 -10.30 -8.45
C PRO A 24 -6.06 -9.84 -7.63
N ILE A 25 -5.80 -9.21 -6.48
CA ILE A 25 -6.84 -8.56 -5.68
C ILE A 25 -6.96 -7.08 -6.05
N LEU A 26 -8.13 -6.49 -5.75
CA LEU A 26 -8.39 -5.07 -6.03
C LEU A 26 -7.59 -4.10 -5.13
N GLY A 27 -7.12 -4.54 -3.95
CA GLY A 27 -6.34 -3.67 -3.05
C GLY A 27 -7.07 -2.44 -2.51
N ALA A 28 -8.41 -2.45 -2.48
CA ALA A 28 -9.21 -1.27 -2.10
C ALA A 28 -8.93 -0.80 -0.66
N ASN A 29 -8.74 -1.76 0.25
CA ASN A 29 -8.32 -1.48 1.62
C ASN A 29 -6.80 -1.64 1.78
N ASP A 30 -6.26 -2.75 1.31
CA ASP A 30 -4.85 -3.12 1.37
C ASP A 30 -4.06 -2.40 0.25
N GLY A 31 -3.52 -1.23 0.58
CA GLY A 31 -2.87 -0.29 -0.36
C GLY A 31 -3.66 0.99 -0.60
N ALA A 32 -4.80 0.90 -1.30
CA ALA A 32 -5.51 2.08 -1.79
C ALA A 32 -6.08 2.97 -0.67
N SER A 33 -6.53 2.42 0.46
CA SER A 33 -7.11 3.22 1.54
C SER A 33 -6.11 4.18 2.19
N GLY A 34 -4.91 3.69 2.53
CA GLY A 34 -3.81 4.50 3.06
C GLY A 34 -3.34 5.53 2.05
N THR A 35 -3.17 5.12 0.79
CA THR A 35 -2.83 6.02 -0.31
C THR A 35 -3.85 7.15 -0.46
N ALA A 36 -5.16 6.85 -0.44
CA ALA A 36 -6.22 7.84 -0.57
C ALA A 36 -6.22 8.86 0.57
N ILE A 37 -6.00 8.42 1.82
CA ILE A 37 -5.88 9.32 2.97
C ILE A 37 -4.68 10.25 2.79
N LEU A 38 -3.54 9.73 2.37
CA LEU A 38 -2.32 10.54 2.17
C LEU A 38 -2.49 11.54 1.02
N LEU A 39 -3.18 11.17 -0.06
CA LEU A 39 -3.52 12.10 -1.14
C LEU A 39 -4.41 13.24 -0.64
N GLU A 40 -5.42 12.94 0.18
CA GLU A 40 -6.29 13.98 0.75
C GLU A 40 -5.54 14.87 1.76
N LEU A 41 -4.65 14.31 2.57
CA LEU A 41 -3.76 15.10 3.41
C LEU A 41 -2.84 16.00 2.57
N GLY A 42 -2.32 15.51 1.45
CA GLY A 42 -1.56 16.34 0.50
C GLY A 42 -2.37 17.52 -0.04
N ARG A 43 -3.65 17.30 -0.37
CA ARG A 43 -4.58 18.36 -0.77
C ARG A 43 -4.78 19.38 0.36
N LEU A 44 -5.03 18.92 1.59
CA LEU A 44 -5.23 19.76 2.76
C LEU A 44 -3.98 20.56 3.13
N PHE A 45 -2.78 19.97 3.05
CA PHE A 45 -1.52 20.66 3.32
C PHE A 45 -1.18 21.72 2.28
N LYS A 46 -1.64 21.56 1.03
CA LYS A 46 -1.54 22.63 0.03
C LYS A 46 -2.41 23.84 0.42
N GLU A 47 -3.61 23.61 0.97
CA GLU A 47 -4.54 24.66 1.39
C GLU A 47 -4.14 25.30 2.72
N THR A 48 -3.69 24.49 3.68
CA THR A 48 -3.24 24.91 5.00
C THR A 48 -1.90 24.26 5.30
N PRO A 49 -0.78 24.90 4.91
CA PRO A 49 0.55 24.35 5.11
C PRO A 49 0.86 24.10 6.60
N PRO A 50 1.38 22.91 6.95
CA PRO A 50 1.82 22.64 8.32
C PRO A 50 3.03 23.52 8.68
N PRO A 51 3.28 23.77 9.97
CA PRO A 51 4.43 24.58 10.42
C PRO A 51 5.78 23.86 10.25
N ILE A 52 5.78 22.61 9.78
CA ILE A 52 6.94 21.76 9.55
C ILE A 52 6.86 21.16 8.14
N GLY A 53 8.00 20.77 7.58
CA GLY A 53 8.02 19.94 6.38
C GLY A 53 7.35 18.58 6.64
N VAL A 54 6.57 18.11 5.67
CA VAL A 54 5.92 16.78 5.72
C VAL A 54 6.26 16.01 4.46
N ASP A 55 6.98 14.90 4.63
CA ASP A 55 7.20 13.92 3.57
C ASP A 55 6.06 12.91 3.53
N ILE A 56 5.45 12.76 2.36
CA ILE A 56 4.51 11.69 2.03
C ILE A 56 5.23 10.71 1.11
N VAL A 57 5.33 9.45 1.52
CA VAL A 57 6.00 8.39 0.75
C VAL A 57 5.02 7.27 0.47
N LEU A 58 4.85 6.92 -0.81
CA LEU A 58 4.07 5.79 -1.27
C LEU A 58 5.03 4.68 -1.72
N PHE A 59 5.15 3.63 -0.91
CA PHE A 59 6.08 2.53 -1.17
C PHE A 59 5.47 1.50 -2.14
N ASP A 60 6.31 0.97 -3.02
CA ASP A 60 5.96 -0.10 -3.96
C ASP A 60 6.54 -1.44 -3.48
N GLY A 61 5.99 -2.55 -3.95
CA GLY A 61 6.46 -3.91 -3.66
C GLY A 61 6.37 -4.31 -2.19
N GLU A 62 5.41 -3.78 -1.44
CA GLU A 62 5.14 -4.21 -0.07
C GLU A 62 4.52 -5.61 -0.05
N ASP A 63 3.56 -5.89 -0.95
CA ASP A 63 2.69 -7.07 -0.90
C ASP A 63 3.06 -8.11 -1.99
N TYR A 64 4.32 -8.12 -2.42
CA TYR A 64 4.78 -9.07 -3.42
C TYR A 64 5.15 -10.43 -2.83
N GLY A 65 5.30 -10.53 -1.51
CA GLY A 65 5.86 -11.69 -0.81
C GLY A 65 4.96 -12.92 -0.81
N PHE A 66 5.55 -14.06 -0.43
CA PHE A 66 4.84 -15.31 -0.17
C PHE A 66 4.73 -15.54 1.34
N SER A 67 3.60 -16.06 1.80
CA SER A 67 3.40 -16.41 3.21
C SER A 67 4.49 -17.38 3.67
N GLY A 68 5.08 -17.10 4.84
CA GLY A 68 6.22 -17.85 5.37
C GLY A 68 7.59 -17.47 4.77
N GLN A 69 7.66 -16.49 3.87
CA GLN A 69 8.92 -15.95 3.33
C GLN A 69 9.03 -14.45 3.60
N GLU A 70 9.78 -14.07 4.65
CA GLU A 70 9.91 -12.66 5.08
C GLU A 70 10.59 -11.75 4.04
N LYS A 71 11.49 -12.28 3.22
CA LYS A 71 12.30 -11.47 2.28
C LYS A 71 11.52 -10.94 1.07
N GLY A 72 10.27 -11.32 0.89
CA GLY A 72 9.44 -10.89 -0.24
C GLY A 72 8.58 -9.66 0.03
N TRP A 73 8.57 -9.16 1.26
CA TRP A 73 7.71 -8.06 1.71
C TRP A 73 8.51 -6.76 1.84
N PHE A 74 7.81 -5.63 1.84
CA PHE A 74 8.39 -4.30 2.13
C PHE A 74 9.57 -3.91 1.23
N LEU A 75 9.62 -4.40 -0.02
CA LEU A 75 10.81 -4.27 -0.88
C LEU A 75 11.15 -2.81 -1.22
N GLY A 76 10.14 -1.95 -1.36
CA GLY A 76 10.34 -0.53 -1.64
C GLY A 76 10.64 0.34 -0.43
N SER A 77 10.54 -0.19 0.79
CA SER A 77 10.76 0.54 2.05
C SER A 77 11.94 0.04 2.87
N ALA A 78 12.73 -0.89 2.32
CA ALA A 78 13.90 -1.50 2.95
C ALA A 78 15.12 -0.58 2.99
#